data_AF-A0AAW9K8X3-F1
#
_entry.id   AF-A0AAW9K8X3-F1
#
_cell.length_a   1.000
_cell.length_b   1.000
_cell.length_c   1.000
_cell.angle_alpha   90.00
_cell.angle_beta   90.00
_cell.angle_gamma   90.00
#
_symmetry.space_group_name_H-M   'P 1'
#
loop_
_entity.id
_entity.type
_entity.pdbx_description
1 polymer ?
#
loop_
_entity_poly.entity_id
_entity_poly.type
_entity_poly.pdbx_seq_one_letter_code
_entity_poly.pdbx_strand_id
1 'polypeptide(L)'
;LGPDYVDLERRNSYSTLAKEAIKKKILFETLSEEMRILYVAFTRAKEKLIITGATKNLEKSISKWASAAALDDYIIPPSEVLKGKSYLDWVGMAICKHRDGEKLRKYIEVNNSSVINDFSTWNIQMWTKNLLTVEKSEVAVDENGESDLFINSDINYIDKEIERRLNYRYN
;
A
#
# COMPACT_ATOMS: atom_id res chain seq x y z
N LEU A 1 6.37 30.90 8.02
CA LEU A 1 7.69 30.26 8.24
C LEU A 1 8.28 30.82 9.52
N GLY A 2 8.72 29.98 10.46
CA GLY A 2 9.30 30.44 11.74
C GLY A 2 10.73 30.98 11.58
N PRO A 3 11.22 31.79 12.53
CA PRO A 3 12.57 32.34 12.49
C PRO A 3 13.63 31.25 12.69
N ASP A 4 14.79 31.42 12.08
CA ASP A 4 16.00 30.68 12.44
C ASP A 4 16.69 31.38 13.60
N TYR A 5 17.24 30.60 14.51
CA TYR A 5 18.13 31.12 15.54
C TYR A 5 19.54 31.20 14.96
N VAL A 6 20.03 32.41 14.74
CA VAL A 6 21.36 32.64 14.18
C VAL A 6 22.32 33.01 15.30
N ASP A 7 23.30 32.15 15.56
CA ASP A 7 24.41 32.42 16.48
C ASP A 7 25.55 33.06 15.67
N LEU A 8 25.73 34.37 15.85
CA LEU A 8 26.72 35.17 15.13
C LEU A 8 28.17 34.89 15.58
N GLU A 9 28.38 34.45 16.82
CA GLU A 9 29.71 34.12 17.34
C GLU A 9 30.20 32.77 16.81
N ARG A 10 29.29 31.79 16.73
CA ARG A 10 29.61 30.44 16.22
C ARG A 10 29.42 30.30 14.71
N ARG A 11 28.96 31.35 14.01
CA ARG A 11 28.56 31.34 12.58
C ARG A 11 27.61 30.20 12.21
N ASN A 12 26.76 29.78 13.14
CA ASN A 12 25.85 28.66 12.95
C ASN A 12 24.40 29.13 13.02
N SER A 13 23.58 28.63 12.11
CA SER A 13 22.14 28.86 12.08
C SER A 13 21.42 27.57 12.48
N TYR A 14 20.56 27.65 13.49
CA TYR A 14 19.75 26.55 14.00
C TYR A 14 18.28 26.81 13.72
N SER A 15 17.59 25.80 13.19
CA SER A 15 16.13 25.84 13.07
C SER A 15 15.52 25.90 14.47
N THR A 16 14.66 26.88 14.72
CA THR A 16 13.98 26.98 16.01
C THR A 16 12.99 25.82 16.20
N LEU A 17 12.70 25.48 17.46
CA LEU A 17 11.65 24.49 17.78
C LEU A 17 10.31 24.86 17.13
N ALA A 18 9.97 26.15 17.11
CA ALA A 18 8.77 26.66 16.45
C ALA A 18 8.81 26.42 14.93
N LYS A 19 9.95 26.65 14.26
CA LYS A 19 10.11 26.39 12.83
C LYS A 19 10.00 24.90 12.51
N GLU A 20 10.60 24.02 13.30
CA GLU A 20 10.46 22.57 13.14
C GLU A 20 9.03 22.08 13.40
N ALA A 21 8.34 22.62 14.40
CA ALA A 21 6.95 22.29 14.68
C ALA A 21 6.03 22.68 13.50
N ILE A 22 6.21 23.88 12.93
CA ILE A 22 5.48 24.33 11.74
C ILE A 22 5.77 23.41 10.54
N LYS A 23 7.05 23.06 10.31
CA LYS A 23 7.45 22.18 9.22
C LYS A 23 6.80 20.80 9.33
N LYS A 24 6.78 20.21 10.53
CA LYS A 24 6.09 18.94 10.78
C LYS A 24 4.59 19.05 10.51
N LYS A 25 3.95 20.13 10.99
CA LYS A 25 2.51 20.36 10.75
C LYS A 25 2.17 20.39 9.26
N ILE A 26 2.93 21.16 8.48
CA ILE A 26 2.75 21.22 7.01
C ILE A 26 2.92 19.84 6.38
N LEU A 27 3.95 19.09 6.78
CA LEU A 27 4.17 17.74 6.28
C LEU A 27 2.98 16.81 6.57
N PHE A 28 2.41 16.87 7.78
CA PHE A 28 1.22 16.09 8.14
C PHE A 28 0.01 16.46 7.28
N GLU A 29 -0.24 17.75 7.08
CA GLU A 29 -1.34 18.25 6.26
C GLU A 29 -1.18 17.80 4.80
N THR A 30 0.01 17.92 4.23
CA THR A 30 0.31 17.42 2.87
C THR A 30 0.07 15.92 2.79
N LEU A 31 0.64 15.14 3.72
CA LEU A 31 0.50 13.68 3.69
C LEU A 31 -0.97 13.23 3.82
N SER A 32 -1.75 13.93 4.63
CA SER A 32 -3.18 13.68 4.78
C SER A 32 -3.94 13.93 3.49
N GLU A 33 -3.61 14.98 2.74
CA GLU A 33 -4.25 15.25 1.45
C GLU A 33 -3.85 14.21 0.40
N GLU A 34 -2.58 13.80 0.38
CA GLU A 34 -2.09 12.73 -0.49
C GLU A 34 -2.80 11.39 -0.22
N MET A 35 -3.06 11.04 1.04
CA MET A 35 -3.88 9.86 1.39
C MET A 35 -5.32 10.00 0.89
N ARG A 36 -5.91 11.19 1.01
CA ARG A 36 -7.27 11.46 0.54
C ARG A 36 -7.36 11.29 -0.97
N ILE A 37 -6.36 11.78 -1.71
CA ILE A 37 -6.26 11.61 -3.16
C ILE A 37 -6.19 10.12 -3.52
N LEU A 38 -5.35 9.34 -2.83
CA LEU A 38 -5.25 7.90 -3.05
C LEU A 38 -6.59 7.19 -2.79
N TYR A 39 -7.29 7.53 -1.71
CA TYR A 39 -8.61 6.99 -1.41
C TYR A 39 -9.65 7.31 -2.50
N VAL A 40 -9.67 8.55 -3.00
CA VAL A 40 -10.57 8.95 -4.10
C VAL A 40 -10.23 8.20 -5.38
N ALA A 41 -8.94 7.95 -5.66
CA ALA A 41 -8.53 7.16 -6.81
C ALA A 41 -9.03 5.71 -6.72
N PHE A 42 -8.96 5.09 -5.54
CA PHE A 42 -9.42 3.71 -5.33
C PHE A 42 -10.93 3.58 -5.42
N THR A 43 -11.67 4.54 -4.89
CA THR A 43 -13.15 4.53 -4.91
C THR A 43 -13.74 4.92 -6.26
N ARG A 44 -12.93 5.42 -7.20
CA ARG A 44 -13.37 5.71 -8.57
C ARG A 44 -13.45 4.46 -9.46
N ALA A 45 -12.68 3.43 -9.15
CA ALA A 45 -12.72 2.16 -9.89
C ALA A 45 -14.06 1.44 -9.62
N LYS A 46 -14.77 1.06 -10.68
CA LYS A 46 -16.08 0.40 -10.58
C LYS A 46 -16.00 -1.12 -10.64
N GLU A 47 -15.18 -1.64 -11.55
CA GLU A 47 -15.10 -3.08 -11.83
C GLU A 47 -13.75 -3.65 -11.42
N LYS A 48 -12.65 -3.00 -11.82
CA LYS A 48 -11.28 -3.45 -11.53
C LYS A 48 -10.40 -2.29 -11.12
N LEU A 49 -9.60 -2.53 -10.09
CA LEU A 49 -8.54 -1.64 -9.63
C LEU A 49 -7.19 -2.24 -10.03
N ILE A 50 -6.52 -1.61 -10.98
CA ILE A 50 -5.16 -1.99 -11.40
C ILE A 50 -4.20 -0.93 -10.86
N ILE A 51 -3.26 -1.37 -10.03
CA ILE A 51 -2.22 -0.51 -9.44
C ILE A 51 -0.88 -0.95 -10.00
N THR A 52 -0.16 -0.01 -10.60
CA THR A 52 1.21 -0.23 -11.05
C THR A 52 2.15 0.74 -10.35
N GLY A 53 3.36 0.28 -10.07
CA GLY A 53 4.36 1.08 -9.39
C GLY A 53 5.74 0.48 -9.59
N ALA A 54 6.76 1.31 -9.43
CA ALA A 54 8.15 0.90 -9.55
C ALA A 54 8.92 1.30 -8.29
N THR A 55 9.85 0.45 -7.88
CA THR A 55 10.81 0.75 -6.82
C THR A 55 12.22 0.43 -7.28
N LYS A 56 13.20 1.16 -6.74
CA LYS A 56 14.63 0.96 -7.05
C LYS A 56 15.14 -0.37 -6.54
N ASN A 57 14.65 -0.82 -5.39
CA ASN A 57 15.03 -2.10 -4.78
C ASN A 57 13.76 -2.73 -4.20
N LEU A 58 13.29 -3.79 -4.86
CA LEU A 58 12.05 -4.48 -4.52
C LEU A 58 12.15 -5.15 -3.15
N GLU A 59 13.21 -5.91 -2.91
CA GLU A 59 13.46 -6.62 -1.65
C GLU A 59 13.46 -5.67 -0.45
N LYS A 60 14.20 -4.56 -0.54
CA LYS A 60 14.25 -3.55 0.52
C LYS A 60 12.89 -2.91 0.78
N SER A 61 12.10 -2.72 -0.27
CA SER A 61 10.75 -2.12 -0.14
C SER A 61 9.81 -3.10 0.55
N ILE A 62 9.78 -4.36 0.09
CA ILE A 62 8.97 -5.42 0.70
C ILE A 62 9.37 -5.65 2.16
N SER A 63 10.66 -5.68 2.46
CA SER A 63 11.15 -5.82 3.85
C SER A 63 10.64 -4.70 4.75
N LYS A 64 10.68 -3.44 4.27
CA LYS A 64 10.10 -2.29 4.99
C LYS A 64 8.60 -2.48 5.20
N TRP A 65 7.86 -2.89 4.17
CA TRP A 65 6.41 -3.05 4.25
C TRP A 65 5.99 -4.19 5.18
N ALA A 66 6.66 -5.34 5.09
CA ALA A 66 6.44 -6.49 5.95
C ALA A 66 6.76 -6.17 7.41
N SER A 67 7.88 -5.46 7.66
CA SER A 67 8.24 -5.03 9.01
C SER A 67 7.18 -4.11 9.61
N ALA A 68 6.69 -3.13 8.84
CA ALA A 68 5.64 -2.23 9.30
C ALA A 68 4.31 -2.95 9.55
N ALA A 69 3.97 -3.94 8.72
CA ALA A 69 2.77 -4.75 8.86
C ALA A 69 2.79 -5.67 10.09
N ALA A 70 3.98 -6.12 10.52
CA ALA A 70 4.15 -7.02 11.65
C ALA A 70 4.19 -6.33 13.03
N LEU A 71 4.24 -5.00 13.09
CA LEU A 71 4.34 -4.26 14.35
C LEU A 71 3.08 -4.30 15.21
N ASP A 72 1.92 -4.50 14.60
CA ASP A 72 0.63 -4.49 15.28
C ASP A 72 -0.31 -5.47 14.59
N ASP A 73 -1.21 -6.09 15.35
CA ASP A 73 -2.06 -7.17 14.85
C ASP A 73 -3.21 -6.67 13.96
N TYR A 74 -3.70 -5.45 14.19
CA TYR A 74 -4.95 -4.96 13.58
C TYR A 74 -4.79 -3.73 12.68
N ILE A 75 -3.90 -2.80 13.00
CA ILE A 75 -3.66 -1.59 12.18
C ILE A 75 -2.20 -1.42 11.78
N ILE A 76 -1.90 -0.67 10.71
CA ILE A 76 -0.53 -0.22 10.45
C ILE A 76 -0.29 1.00 11.36
N PRO A 77 0.75 1.00 12.21
CA PRO A 77 1.00 2.13 13.12
C PRO A 77 1.13 3.45 12.35
N PRO A 78 0.52 4.56 12.80
CA PRO A 78 0.61 5.85 12.11
C PRO A 78 2.04 6.30 11.86
N SER A 79 2.96 5.98 12.78
CA SER A 79 4.40 6.23 12.65
C SER A 79 5.04 5.58 11.43
N GLU A 80 4.57 4.40 11.00
CA GLU A 80 5.06 3.73 9.79
C GLU A 80 4.41 4.30 8.54
N VAL A 81 3.12 4.61 8.60
CA VAL A 81 2.41 5.28 7.50
C VAL A 81 3.09 6.61 7.15
N LEU A 82 3.51 7.37 8.16
CA LEU A 82 4.25 8.63 8.04
C LEU A 82 5.63 8.48 7.39
N LYS A 83 6.25 7.30 7.49
CA LYS A 83 7.53 6.99 6.83
C LYS A 83 7.37 6.59 5.37
N GLY A 84 6.13 6.41 4.89
CA GLY A 84 5.82 6.15 3.49
C GLY A 84 6.26 7.31 2.60
N LYS A 85 7.07 7.04 1.58
CA LYS A 85 7.56 8.06 0.63
C LYS A 85 6.79 8.07 -0.69
N SER A 86 5.91 7.10 -0.89
CA SER A 86 5.14 6.92 -2.12
C SER A 86 3.80 6.26 -1.80
N TYR A 87 2.82 6.37 -2.70
CA TYR A 87 1.56 5.64 -2.57
C TYR A 87 1.78 4.12 -2.52
N LEU A 88 2.78 3.62 -3.27
CA LEU A 88 3.14 2.21 -3.27
C LEU A 88 3.60 1.73 -1.89
N ASP A 89 4.21 2.60 -1.07
CA ASP A 89 4.57 2.23 0.29
C ASP A 89 3.32 1.95 1.15
N TRP A 90 2.29 2.79 1.04
CA TRP A 90 1.05 2.60 1.80
C TRP A 90 0.29 1.35 1.35
N VAL A 91 0.19 1.16 0.04
CA VAL A 91 -0.46 -0.01 -0.56
C VAL A 91 0.33 -1.28 -0.20
N GLY A 92 1.66 -1.25 -0.32
CA GLY A 92 2.53 -2.37 0.02
C GLY A 92 2.41 -2.79 1.47
N MET A 93 2.38 -1.85 2.42
CA MET A 93 2.15 -2.13 3.84
C MET A 93 0.78 -2.80 4.08
N ALA A 94 -0.28 -2.28 3.46
CA ALA A 94 -1.63 -2.84 3.57
C ALA A 94 -1.70 -4.26 2.98
N ILE A 95 -1.14 -4.48 1.79
CA ILE A 95 -1.12 -5.79 1.14
C ILE A 95 -0.30 -6.79 1.94
N CYS A 96 0.88 -6.42 2.47
CA CYS A 96 1.68 -7.29 3.33
C CYS A 96 0.93 -7.77 4.57
N LYS A 97 -0.03 -6.98 5.06
CA LYS A 97 -0.92 -7.35 6.17
C LYS A 97 -2.13 -8.18 5.73
N HIS A 98 -2.55 -8.06 4.48
CA HIS A 98 -3.66 -8.83 3.93
C HIS A 98 -3.30 -10.30 3.67
N ARG A 99 -4.29 -11.20 3.64
CA ARG A 99 -4.07 -12.63 3.32
C ARG A 99 -3.32 -12.84 2.00
N ASP A 100 -3.69 -12.09 0.97
CA ASP A 100 -3.15 -12.23 -0.38
C ASP A 100 -1.72 -11.69 -0.52
N GLY A 101 -1.23 -10.95 0.48
CA GLY A 101 0.17 -10.53 0.59
C GLY A 101 1.15 -11.67 0.82
N GLU A 102 0.71 -12.93 0.87
CA GLU A 102 1.56 -14.10 1.09
C GLU A 102 2.73 -14.15 0.09
N LYS A 103 2.50 -13.82 -1.18
CA LYS A 103 3.56 -13.74 -2.21
C LYS A 103 4.68 -12.77 -1.81
N LEU A 104 4.33 -11.63 -1.22
CA LEU A 104 5.30 -10.63 -0.75
C LEU A 104 6.02 -11.10 0.52
N ARG A 105 5.30 -11.74 1.45
CA ARG A 105 5.90 -12.25 2.69
C ARG A 105 6.89 -13.38 2.45
N LYS A 106 6.53 -14.32 1.56
CA LYS A 106 7.40 -15.42 1.12
C LYS A 106 8.66 -14.90 0.43
N TYR A 107 8.57 -13.79 -0.29
CA TYR A 107 9.72 -13.18 -0.96
C TYR A 107 10.85 -12.79 0.01
N ILE A 108 10.54 -12.53 1.29
CA ILE A 108 11.54 -12.14 2.31
C ILE A 108 11.65 -13.13 3.48
N GLU A 109 11.03 -14.31 3.36
CA GLU A 109 11.02 -15.37 4.39
C GLU A 109 10.46 -14.94 5.76
N VAL A 110 9.55 -13.95 5.80
CA VAL A 110 8.92 -13.53 7.05
C VAL A 110 7.64 -14.32 7.30
N ASN A 111 7.69 -15.20 8.31
CA ASN A 111 6.58 -16.08 8.70
C ASN A 111 5.67 -15.50 9.79
N ASN A 112 6.12 -14.47 10.53
CA ASN A 112 5.40 -13.90 11.67
C ASN A 112 4.80 -12.54 11.34
N SER A 113 3.70 -12.53 10.60
CA SER A 113 2.87 -11.34 10.46
C SER A 113 1.44 -11.68 10.81
N SER A 114 0.83 -10.90 11.68
CA SER A 114 -0.60 -10.94 11.95
C SER A 114 -1.35 -10.55 10.69
N VAL A 115 -2.03 -11.53 10.09
CA VAL A 115 -2.73 -11.39 8.83
C VAL A 115 -4.16 -10.94 9.08
N ILE A 116 -4.59 -9.92 8.35
CA ILE A 116 -5.98 -9.47 8.31
C ILE A 116 -6.70 -10.17 7.18
N ASN A 117 -7.86 -10.74 7.53
CA ASN A 117 -8.77 -11.34 6.58
C ASN A 117 -9.85 -10.31 6.24
N ASP A 118 -9.85 -9.81 5.02
CA ASP A 118 -10.96 -9.00 4.52
C ASP A 118 -11.59 -9.64 3.27
N PHE A 119 -12.62 -8.98 2.70
CA PHE A 119 -13.39 -9.47 1.56
C PHE A 119 -12.76 -9.16 0.20
N SER A 120 -11.77 -8.26 0.17
CA SER A 120 -11.05 -7.89 -1.05
C SER A 120 -10.11 -9.00 -1.48
N THR A 121 -9.92 -9.10 -2.79
CA THR A 121 -9.05 -10.10 -3.41
C THR A 121 -7.99 -9.40 -4.23
N TRP A 122 -6.73 -9.77 -4.02
CA TRP A 122 -5.59 -9.11 -4.64
C TRP A 122 -4.74 -10.11 -5.40
N ASN A 123 -4.53 -9.84 -6.70
CA ASN A 123 -3.52 -10.53 -7.48
C ASN A 123 -2.24 -9.69 -7.58
N ILE A 124 -1.14 -10.23 -7.07
CA ILE A 124 0.15 -9.55 -7.03
C ILE A 124 1.10 -10.17 -8.05
N GLN A 125 1.66 -9.31 -8.90
CA GLN A 125 2.70 -9.64 -9.87
C GLN A 125 3.92 -8.74 -9.64
N MET A 126 5.11 -9.33 -9.77
CA MET A 126 6.38 -8.64 -9.59
C MET A 126 7.21 -8.79 -10.86
N TRP A 127 7.65 -7.67 -11.42
CA TRP A 127 8.40 -7.62 -12.66
C TRP A 127 9.81 -7.08 -12.38
N THR A 128 10.83 -7.79 -12.85
CA THR A 128 12.22 -7.29 -12.84
C THR A 128 12.60 -6.92 -14.27
N LYS A 129 13.52 -5.97 -14.44
CA LYS A 129 14.00 -5.52 -15.77
C LYS A 129 14.39 -6.69 -16.68
N ASN A 130 14.99 -7.73 -16.12
CA ASN A 130 15.42 -8.94 -16.84
C ASN A 130 14.25 -9.78 -17.39
N LEU A 131 13.04 -9.64 -16.83
CA LEU A 131 11.83 -10.30 -17.34
C LEU A 131 11.14 -9.50 -18.46
N LEU A 132 11.42 -8.20 -18.56
CA LEU A 132 10.78 -7.30 -19.53
C LEU A 132 11.57 -7.17 -20.83
N THR A 133 12.83 -7.64 -20.84
CA THR A 133 13.61 -7.82 -22.08
C THR A 133 13.10 -9.04 -22.83
N VAL A 134 11.90 -8.92 -23.38
CA VAL A 134 11.40 -9.78 -24.45
C VAL A 134 11.79 -9.09 -25.75
N GLU A 135 12.49 -9.79 -26.64
CA GLU A 135 12.67 -9.37 -28.03
C GLU A 135 11.31 -8.94 -28.57
N LYS A 136 11.25 -7.79 -29.24
CA LYS A 136 10.01 -7.19 -29.76
C LYS A 136 9.31 -8.17 -30.71
N SER A 137 8.54 -9.12 -30.18
CA SER A 137 7.60 -9.92 -30.95
C SER A 137 6.36 -9.07 -31.12
N GLU A 138 6.13 -8.66 -32.36
CA GLU A 138 4.98 -7.83 -32.78
C GLU A 138 3.69 -8.65 -32.78
N VAL A 139 3.31 -9.21 -31.63
CA VAL A 139 1.99 -9.82 -31.46
C VAL A 139 1.07 -8.73 -30.92
N ALA A 140 0.04 -8.41 -31.70
CA ALA A 140 -1.01 -7.46 -31.33
C ALA A 140 -1.61 -7.85 -29.97
N VAL A 141 -1.60 -6.89 -29.04
CA VAL A 141 -2.17 -7.04 -27.70
C VAL A 141 -3.68 -6.82 -27.81
N ASP A 142 -4.42 -7.78 -28.37
CA ASP A 142 -5.89 -7.66 -28.46
C ASP A 142 -6.67 -8.94 -28.09
N GLU A 143 -6.01 -9.96 -27.55
CA GLU A 143 -6.71 -11.17 -27.07
C GLU A 143 -6.30 -11.51 -25.63
N ASN A 144 -6.62 -10.62 -24.68
CA ASN A 144 -6.73 -11.05 -23.29
C ASN A 144 -8.16 -11.57 -23.10
N GLY A 145 -8.34 -12.89 -23.22
CA GLY A 145 -9.60 -13.57 -22.95
C GLY A 145 -10.17 -13.18 -21.58
N GLU A 146 -11.47 -12.90 -21.53
CA GLU A 146 -12.22 -12.48 -20.34
C GLU A 146 -12.18 -13.48 -19.17
N SER A 147 -11.53 -14.64 -19.33
CA SER A 147 -11.48 -15.71 -18.34
C SER A 147 -10.46 -15.50 -17.22
N ASP A 148 -9.35 -14.79 -17.45
CA ASP A 148 -8.30 -14.54 -16.43
C ASP A 148 -8.63 -13.35 -15.51
N LEU A 149 -9.83 -12.80 -15.69
CA LEU A 149 -10.25 -11.51 -15.22
C LEU A 149 -11.13 -11.58 -13.96
N PHE A 150 -11.52 -12.79 -13.54
CA PHE A 150 -12.28 -13.04 -12.33
C PHE A 150 -11.37 -13.67 -11.28
N ILE A 151 -11.12 -12.95 -10.17
CA ILE A 151 -10.53 -13.55 -8.97
C ILE A 151 -11.65 -14.35 -8.29
N ASN A 152 -11.97 -15.53 -8.83
CA ASN A 152 -12.80 -16.52 -8.14
C ASN A 152 -11.92 -17.21 -7.11
N SER A 153 -11.62 -16.52 -6.01
CA SER A 153 -11.34 -17.24 -4.77
C SER A 153 -12.67 -17.68 -4.21
N ASP A 154 -12.87 -18.99 -4.00
CA ASP A 154 -13.99 -19.55 -3.25
C ASP A 154 -13.94 -19.02 -1.80
N ILE A 155 -14.49 -17.83 -1.58
CA ILE A 155 -14.58 -17.23 -0.25
C ILE A 155 -15.83 -17.80 0.42
N ASN A 156 -15.69 -18.97 1.05
CA ASN A 156 -16.73 -19.63 1.87
C ASN A 156 -17.39 -18.69 2.92
N TYR A 157 -16.75 -17.59 3.28
CA TYR A 157 -17.28 -16.58 4.20
C TYR A 157 -18.30 -15.64 3.54
N ILE A 158 -18.12 -15.34 2.24
CA ILE A 158 -19.05 -14.51 1.46
C ILE A 158 -20.37 -15.25 1.28
N ASP A 159 -20.33 -16.55 0.99
CA ASP A 159 -21.55 -17.36 0.84
C ASP A 159 -22.41 -17.34 2.10
N LYS A 160 -21.80 -17.46 3.29
CA LYS A 160 -22.51 -17.39 4.57
C LYS A 160 -23.12 -16.01 4.84
N GLU A 161 -22.43 -14.93 4.48
CA GLU A 161 -22.93 -13.56 4.68
C GLU A 161 -24.03 -13.20 3.66
N ILE A 162 -23.94 -13.71 2.43
CA ILE A 162 -24.98 -13.61 1.41
C ILE A 162 -26.23 -14.36 1.87
N GLU A 163 -26.09 -15.60 2.35
CA GLU A 163 -27.20 -16.38 2.91
C GLU A 163 -27.86 -15.68 4.11
N ARG A 164 -27.06 -15.09 5.01
CA ARG A 164 -27.57 -14.32 6.17
C ARG A 164 -28.43 -13.13 5.73
N ARG A 165 -28.02 -12.41 4.68
CA ARG A 165 -28.75 -11.24 4.17
C ARG A 165 -29.99 -11.62 3.36
N LEU A 166 -29.91 -12.69 2.56
CA LEU A 166 -31.03 -13.16 1.74
C LEU A 166 -32.12 -13.85 2.57
N ASN A 167 -31.75 -14.54 3.65
CA ASN A 167 -32.70 -15.21 4.54
C ASN A 167 -33.27 -14.32 5.64
N TYR A 168 -32.95 -13.02 5.65
CA TYR A 168 -33.49 -12.09 6.63
C TYR A 168 -34.99 -11.86 6.39
N ARG A 169 -35.84 -12.43 7.25
CA ARG A 169 -37.27 -12.11 7.30
C ARG A 169 -37.49 -10.97 8.29
N TYR A 170 -38.08 -9.88 7.81
CA TYR A 170 -38.58 -8.82 8.68
C TYR A 170 -39.78 -9.39 9.46
N ASN A 171 -39.66 -9.39 10.79
CA ASN A 171 -40.79 -9.59 11.71
C ASN A 171 -41.50 -8.26 11.96
#